data_AF-A0AAD7L3F5-F1
#
_entry.id   AF-A0AAD7L3F5-F1
#
_cell.length_a   1.000
_cell.length_b   1.000
_cell.length_c   1.000
_cell.angle_alpha   90.00
_cell.angle_beta   90.00
_cell.angle_gamma   90.00
#
_symmetry.space_group_name_H-M   'P 1'
#
loop_
_entity.id
_entity.type
_entity.pdbx_description
1 polymer ?
#
loop_
_entity_poly.entity_id
_entity_poly.type
_entity_poly.pdbx_seq_one_letter_code
_entity_poly.pdbx_strand_id
1 'polypeptide(L)'
;MATGLEKLSFARERLMETFFSSVCMTYEPHLGDCRRLISVLIQVLTVIDDIYDVHGTLEELELFTNAIERWVRNAMDNLPNYMKICFFALNNFENEITSDILHKKGVNIIQ
;
A
#
# COMPACT_ATOMS: atom_id res chain seq x y z
N MET A 1 -6.76 4.73 -9.92
CA MET A 1 -6.79 5.20 -8.52
C MET A 1 -5.48 5.89 -8.28
N ALA A 2 -5.48 7.15 -7.82
CA ALA A 2 -4.24 7.86 -7.50
C ALA A 2 -3.87 7.48 -6.06
N THR A 3 -2.77 6.73 -5.90
CA THR A 3 -2.29 6.26 -4.60
C THR A 3 -1.57 7.37 -3.83
N GLY A 4 -1.24 8.51 -4.47
CA GLY A 4 -0.44 9.57 -3.88
C GLY A 4 1.05 9.25 -3.88
N LEU A 5 1.41 8.01 -4.22
CA LEU A 5 2.78 7.50 -4.29
C LEU A 5 3.57 8.14 -5.44
N GLU A 6 2.88 8.68 -6.46
CA GLU A 6 3.49 9.45 -7.55
C GLU A 6 4.22 10.72 -7.06
N LYS A 7 3.93 11.17 -5.83
CA LYS A 7 4.59 12.31 -5.19
C LYS A 7 5.95 11.94 -4.57
N LEU A 8 6.25 10.65 -4.46
CA LEU A 8 7.51 10.16 -3.92
C LEU A 8 8.52 10.10 -5.06
N SER A 9 9.37 11.11 -5.18
CA SER A 9 10.34 11.23 -6.28
C SER A 9 11.34 10.07 -6.36
N PHE A 10 11.49 9.30 -5.27
CA PHE A 10 12.33 8.12 -5.23
C PHE A 10 11.64 6.85 -5.71
N ALA A 11 10.33 6.73 -5.46
CA ALA A 11 9.54 5.60 -5.91
C ALA A 11 9.25 5.77 -7.40
N ARG A 12 9.87 4.94 -8.24
CA ARG A 12 9.54 4.96 -9.68
C ARG A 12 8.07 4.59 -9.90
N GLU A 13 7.43 5.25 -10.86
CA GLU A 13 6.11 4.82 -11.33
C GLU A 13 6.23 3.47 -12.06
N ARG A 14 5.99 2.38 -11.33
CA ARG A 14 6.11 1.00 -11.83
C ARG A 14 4.76 0.38 -12.22
N LEU A 15 3.79 1.21 -12.64
CA LEU A 15 2.40 0.78 -12.94
C LEU A 15 2.33 -0.41 -13.90
N MET A 16 3.15 -0.42 -14.95
CA MET A 16 3.18 -1.53 -15.91
C MET A 16 3.73 -2.82 -15.30
N GLU A 17 4.76 -2.72 -14.47
CA GLU A 17 5.40 -3.87 -13.84
C GLU A 17 4.53 -4.45 -12.72
N THR A 18 3.90 -3.61 -11.92
CA THR A 18 2.99 -4.02 -10.85
C THR A 18 1.73 -4.65 -11.44
N PHE A 19 1.20 -4.08 -12.53
CA PHE A 19 0.10 -4.68 -13.27
C PHE A 19 0.48 -6.02 -13.89
N PHE A 20 1.63 -6.09 -14.57
CA PHE A 20 2.13 -7.34 -15.15
C PHE A 20 2.28 -8.43 -14.08
N SER A 21 2.86 -8.08 -12.92
CA SER A 21 3.00 -8.99 -11.78
C SER A 21 1.64 -9.46 -11.26
N SER A 22 0.64 -8.58 -11.20
CA SER A 22 -0.73 -8.96 -10.82
C SER A 22 -1.38 -9.95 -11.80
N VAL A 23 -1.13 -9.77 -13.10
CA VAL A 23 -1.62 -10.65 -14.15
C VAL A 23 -0.97 -12.03 -14.01
N CYS A 24 0.33 -12.09 -13.70
CA CYS A 24 1.01 -13.36 -13.42
C CYS A 24 0.39 -14.12 -12.23
N MET A 25 -0.12 -13.41 -11.22
CA MET A 25 -0.77 -14.01 -10.05
C MET A 25 -2.23 -14.38 -10.27
N THR A 26 -2.96 -13.62 -11.10
CA THR A 26 -4.43 -13.73 -11.25
C THR A 26 -4.85 -13.51 -12.71
N TYR A 27 -4.42 -14.41 -13.60
CA TYR A 27 -4.61 -14.24 -15.05
C TYR A 27 -6.06 -14.47 -15.51
N GLU A 28 -6.90 -15.11 -14.70
CA GLU A 28 -8.26 -15.50 -15.08
C GLU A 28 -9.14 -14.26 -15.37
N PRO A 29 -9.91 -14.22 -16.48
CA PRO A 29 -10.63 -13.02 -16.91
C PRO A 29 -11.58 -12.44 -15.85
N HIS A 30 -12.24 -13.30 -15.08
CA HIS A 30 -13.22 -12.92 -14.06
C HIS A 30 -12.59 -12.33 -12.78
N LEU A 31 -11.26 -12.40 -12.62
CA LEU A 31 -10.51 -11.87 -11.47
C LEU A 31 -9.99 -10.44 -11.71
N GLY A 32 -10.65 -9.67 -12.58
CA GLY A 32 -10.24 -8.30 -12.92
C GLY A 32 -10.10 -7.36 -11.72
N ASP A 33 -11.05 -7.41 -10.79
CA ASP A 33 -10.99 -6.61 -9.57
C ASP A 33 -9.81 -7.05 -8.67
N CYS A 34 -9.60 -8.35 -8.53
CA CYS A 34 -8.47 -8.89 -7.77
C CYS A 34 -7.13 -8.45 -8.37
N ARG A 35 -6.97 -8.49 -9.70
CA ARG A 35 -5.77 -7.98 -10.37
C ARG A 35 -5.52 -6.51 -10.06
N ARG A 36 -6.57 -5.69 -10.11
CA ARG A 36 -6.46 -4.27 -9.82
C ARG A 36 -5.99 -4.04 -8.37
N LEU A 37 -6.60 -4.72 -7.40
CA LEU A 37 -6.21 -4.63 -5.99
C LEU A 37 -4.76 -5.11 -5.78
N ILE A 38 -4.39 -6.27 -6.34
CA ILE A 38 -3.03 -6.80 -6.25
C ILE A 38 -2.02 -5.85 -6.88
N SER A 39 -2.33 -5.20 -8.01
CA SER A 39 -1.45 -4.21 -8.63
C SER A 39 -1.14 -3.03 -7.70
N VAL A 40 -2.17 -2.53 -6.99
CA VAL A 40 -2.03 -1.45 -6.02
C VAL A 40 -1.21 -1.91 -4.81
N LEU A 41 -1.48 -3.13 -4.31
CA LEU A 41 -0.71 -3.72 -3.21
C LEU A 41 0.77 -3.85 -3.55
N ILE A 42 1.09 -4.42 -4.72
CA ILE A 42 2.48 -4.59 -5.17
C ILE A 42 3.15 -3.23 -5.26
N GLN A 43 2.46 -2.20 -5.76
CA GLN A 43 3.01 -0.85 -5.81
C GLN A 43 3.35 -0.32 -4.41
N VAL A 44 2.43 -0.43 -3.44
CA VAL A 44 2.71 -0.01 -2.05
C VAL A 44 3.88 -0.79 -1.46
N LEU A 45 3.94 -2.10 -1.68
CA LEU A 45 5.03 -2.96 -1.19
C LEU A 45 6.39 -2.56 -1.79
N THR A 46 6.45 -2.24 -3.08
CA THR A 46 7.72 -1.78 -3.69
C THR A 46 8.18 -0.44 -3.12
N VAL A 47 7.26 0.45 -2.75
CA VAL A 47 7.63 1.71 -2.09
C VAL A 47 8.15 1.46 -0.68
N ILE A 48 7.52 0.55 0.07
CA ILE A 48 8.01 0.16 1.39
C ILE A 48 9.41 -0.46 1.28
N ASP A 49 9.64 -1.32 0.30
CA ASP A 49 10.97 -1.91 0.03
C ASP A 49 12.03 -0.82 -0.21
N ASP A 50 11.77 0.14 -1.11
CA ASP A 50 12.67 1.28 -1.36
C ASP A 50 12.93 2.11 -0.09
N ILE A 51 11.91 2.27 0.77
CA ILE A 51 12.04 2.97 2.06
C ILE A 51 12.99 2.19 2.99
N TYR A 52 12.87 0.87 3.11
CA TYR A 52 13.69 0.09 4.04
C TYR A 52 15.10 -0.21 3.50
N ASP A 53 15.29 -0.32 2.19
CA ASP A 53 16.58 -0.69 1.59
C ASP A 53 17.47 0.52 1.27
N VAL A 54 16.88 1.64 0.82
CA VAL A 54 17.65 2.76 0.26
C VAL A 54 17.44 4.09 1.00
N HIS A 55 16.21 4.40 1.42
CA HIS A 55 15.86 5.77 1.82
C HIS A 55 15.79 6.04 3.31
N GLY A 56 15.31 5.09 4.11
CA GLY A 56 15.05 5.27 5.53
C GLY A 56 16.29 5.12 6.39
N THR A 57 16.43 5.96 7.41
CA THR A 57 17.37 5.72 8.51
C THR A 57 16.80 4.72 9.50
N LEU A 58 17.66 4.00 10.24
CA LEU A 58 17.20 2.99 11.21
C LEU A 58 16.16 3.54 12.20
N GLU A 59 16.38 4.75 12.72
CA GLU A 59 15.45 5.42 13.65
C GLU A 59 14.08 5.69 13.01
N GLU A 60 14.05 6.16 11.76
CA GLU A 60 12.80 6.37 11.02
C GLU A 60 12.09 5.04 10.71
N LEU A 61 12.84 3.99 10.39
CA LEU A 61 12.30 2.66 10.11
C LEU A 61 11.68 2.01 11.35
N GLU A 62 12.28 2.20 12.53
CA GLU A 62 11.69 1.75 13.80
C GLU A 62 10.36 2.47 14.08
N LEU A 63 10.31 3.79 13.87
CA LEU A 63 9.07 4.57 14.01
C LEU A 63 8.02 4.12 12.99
N PHE A 64 8.41 3.88 11.75
CA PHE A 64 7.50 3.45 10.69
C PHE A 64 6.94 2.05 10.96
N THR A 65 7.79 1.12 11.41
CA THR A 65 7.38 -0.22 11.84
C THR A 65 6.38 -0.12 13.00
N ASN A 66 6.68 0.69 14.01
CA ASN A 66 5.79 0.88 15.14
C ASN A 66 4.42 1.48 14.73
N ALA A 67 4.42 2.41 13.77
CA ALA A 67 3.20 2.98 13.24
C ALA A 67 2.34 1.96 12.50
N ILE A 68 2.97 1.08 11.71
CA ILE A 68 2.30 -0.06 11.05
C ILE A 68 1.75 -1.03 12.10
N GLU A 69 2.53 -1.44 13.09
CA GLU A 69 2.07 -2.38 14.12
C GLU A 69 0.88 -1.85 14.93
N ARG A 70 0.86 -0.55 15.22
CA ARG A 70 -0.25 0.07 15.97
C ARG A 70 -1.49 0.27 15.09
N TRP A 71 -1.31 0.53 13.80
CA TRP A 71 -2.38 0.83 12.85
C TRP A 71 -3.32 1.98 13.30
N VAL A 72 -2.85 2.90 14.15
CA VAL A 72 -3.63 4.05 14.64
C VAL A 72 -3.27 5.30 13.85
N ARG A 73 -4.27 6.10 13.42
CA ARG A 73 -4.05 7.36 12.67
C ARG A 73 -3.06 8.33 13.32
N ASN A 74 -3.02 8.40 14.66
CA ASN A 74 -2.12 9.29 15.41
C ASN A 74 -0.68 8.75 15.49
N ALA A 75 -0.42 7.50 15.08
CA ALA A 75 0.92 6.93 15.09
C ALA A 75 1.86 7.58 14.06
N MET A 76 1.30 8.40 13.15
CA MET A 76 2.05 9.08 12.11
C MET A 76 2.70 10.40 12.54
N ASP A 77 2.35 10.98 13.70
CA ASP A 77 2.72 12.38 14.02
C ASP A 77 4.23 12.63 13.88
N ASN A 78 5.03 11.65 14.33
CA ASN A 78 6.50 11.70 14.32
C ASN A 78 7.16 11.21 13.02
N LEU A 79 6.39 10.74 12.03
CA LEU A 79 6.96 10.23 10.78
C LEU A 79 7.34 11.36 9.81
N PRO A 80 8.40 11.17 9.02
CA PRO A 80 8.69 12.01 7.85
C PRO A 80 7.52 12.04 6.86
N ASN A 81 7.41 13.13 6.08
CA ASN A 81 6.31 13.31 5.13
C ASN A 81 6.21 12.19 4.08
N TYR A 82 7.33 11.63 3.63
CA TYR A 82 7.32 10.56 2.63
C TYR A 82 6.76 9.24 3.19
N MET A 83 7.11 8.89 4.43
CA MET A 83 6.54 7.73 5.14
C MET A 83 5.05 7.92 5.44
N LYS A 84 4.63 9.16 5.77
CA LYS A 84 3.20 9.51 5.91
C LYS A 84 2.43 9.23 4.63
N ILE A 85 2.95 9.66 3.47
CA ILE A 85 2.34 9.39 2.16
C ILE A 85 2.19 7.88 1.93
N CYS A 86 3.25 7.11 2.20
CA CYS A 86 3.20 5.64 2.09
C CYS A 86 2.15 5.01 3.02
N PHE A 87 2.07 5.45 4.28
CA PHE A 87 1.09 4.96 5.25
C PHE A 87 -0.35 5.33 4.86
N PHE A 88 -0.58 6.52 4.31
CA PHE A 88 -1.88 6.91 3.77
C PHE A 88 -2.28 6.04 2.58
N ALA A 89 -1.35 5.73 1.68
CA ALA A 89 -1.62 4.83 0.55
C ALA A 89 -2.01 3.42 1.04
N LEU A 90 -1.32 2.90 2.06
CA LEU A 90 -1.62 1.61 2.67
C LEU A 90 -3.01 1.59 3.35
N ASN A 91 -3.36 2.62 4.11
CA ASN A 91 -4.70 2.73 4.71
C ASN A 91 -5.80 2.84 3.65
N ASN A 92 -5.59 3.61 2.58
CA ASN A 92 -6.57 3.74 1.52
C ASN A 92 -6.81 2.39 0.83
N PHE A 93 -5.75 1.62 0.61
CA PHE A 93 -5.84 0.27 0.08
C PHE A 93 -6.62 -0.68 1.00
N GLU A 94 -6.35 -0.66 2.32
CA GLU A 94 -7.08 -1.49 3.29
C GLU A 94 -8.58 -1.14 3.32
N ASN A 95 -8.91 0.15 3.29
CA ASN A 95 -10.29 0.62 3.22
C ASN A 95 -10.99 0.16 1.92
N GLU A 96 -10.29 0.18 0.78
CA GLU A 96 -10.84 -0.32 -0.50
C GLU A 96 -11.12 -1.82 -0.42
N ILE A 97 -10.16 -2.62 0.04
CA ILE A 97 -10.33 -4.08 0.21
C ILE A 97 -11.50 -4.39 1.14
N THR A 98 -11.60 -3.68 2.26
CA THR A 98 -12.68 -3.90 3.22
C THR A 98 -14.02 -3.54 2.63
N SER A 99 -14.12 -2.40 1.93
CA SER A 99 -15.35 -2.01 1.23
C SER A 99 -15.76 -3.06 0.19
N ASP A 100 -14.80 -3.57 -0.59
CA ASP A 100 -15.03 -4.60 -1.60
C ASP A 100 -15.50 -5.92 -0.97
N ILE A 101 -14.87 -6.35 0.12
CA ILE A 101 -15.23 -7.58 0.84
C ILE A 101 -16.59 -7.43 1.53
N LEU A 102 -16.87 -6.28 2.13
CA LEU A 102 -18.16 -5.97 2.73
C LEU A 102 -19.27 -6.01 1.67
N HIS A 103 -19.05 -5.39 0.52
CA HIS A 103 -20.03 -5.38 -0.58
C HIS A 103 -20.24 -6.78 -1.18
N LYS A 104 -19.17 -7.55 -1.39
CA LYS A 104 -19.25 -8.87 -2.06
C LYS A 104 -19.67 -10.01 -1.14
N LYS A 105 -19.29 -9.95 0.15
CA LYS A 105 -19.46 -11.06 1.11
C LYS A 105 -20.28 -10.69 2.34
N GLY A 106 -20.60 -9.41 2.56
CA GLY A 106 -21.34 -8.95 3.74
C GLY A 106 -20.54 -9.03 5.04
N VAL A 107 -19.22 -9.22 4.97
CA VAL A 107 -18.34 -9.38 6.14
C VAL A 107 -17.51 -8.11 6.31
N ASN A 108 -17.57 -7.49 7.49
CA ASN A 108 -16.60 -6.48 7.87
C ASN A 108 -15.37 -7.16 8.48
N ILE A 109 -14.21 -6.92 7.86
CA ILE A 109 -12.91 -7.50 8.26
C ILE A 109 -12.06 -6.51 9.07
N ILE A 110 -12.48 -5.26 9.20
CA ILE A 110 -11.87 -4.27 10.09
C ILE A 110 -12.58 -4.34 11.44
N GLN A 111 -11.82 -4.55 12.51
CA GLN A 111 -12.29 -4.54 13.91
C GLN A 111 -12.08 -3.18 14.57
#